data_AF-A0A5C4MG39-F1
#
_entry.id   AF-A0A5C4MG39-F1
#
_cell.length_a   1.000
_cell.length_b   1.000
_cell.length_c   1.000
_cell.angle_alpha   90.00
_cell.angle_beta   90.00
_cell.angle_gamma   90.00
#
_symmetry.space_group_name_H-M   'P 1'
#
loop_
_entity.id
_entity.type
_entity.pdbx_description
1 polymer ?
#
loop_
_entity_poly.entity_id
_entity_poly.type
_entity_poly.pdbx_seq_one_letter_code
_entity_poly.pdbx_strand_id
1 'polypeptide(L)'
;MKAQRQHRVASWLAWLGVAGLVGATVAPVMILLLVGLCACGLGAEEVGYRRRARGYFARLHRSALHRHDAVLDAWMDMREDTASRPSARLVDDVSKKPTAAFVDVAASAVDARAAVRPGDHPSVAAYDEAVVALERSWRRLERRARSADALDDARRWGLDRLPDGATAALAPLFPVVRAAAQAAWNAAENRFAPRTDEQRV
;
A
#
# COMPACT_ATOMS: atom_id res chain seq x y z
N MET A 1 -58.30 24.23 66.12
CA MET A 1 -56.98 23.85 65.57
C MET A 1 -57.06 23.26 64.14
N LYS A 2 -57.91 23.78 63.22
CA LYS A 2 -58.04 23.27 61.83
C LYS A 2 -57.43 24.19 60.75
N ALA A 3 -57.32 25.49 60.99
CA ALA A 3 -56.78 26.46 60.03
C ALA A 3 -55.25 26.31 59.79
N GLN A 4 -54.50 25.83 60.78
CA GLN A 4 -53.03 25.75 60.69
C GLN A 4 -52.52 24.56 59.84
N ARG A 5 -53.35 23.52 59.62
CA ARG A 5 -53.01 22.39 58.73
C ARG A 5 -53.21 22.71 57.24
N GLN A 6 -54.22 23.51 56.89
CA GLN A 6 -54.49 23.86 55.49
C GLN A 6 -53.40 24.76 54.89
N HIS A 7 -52.84 25.69 55.66
CA HIS A 7 -51.74 26.55 55.19
C HIS A 7 -50.44 25.78 54.91
N ARG A 8 -50.15 24.68 55.64
CA ARG A 8 -48.94 23.87 55.42
C ARG A 8 -49.02 23.01 54.16
N VAL A 9 -50.22 22.53 53.80
CA VAL A 9 -50.42 21.72 52.58
C VAL A 9 -50.37 22.61 51.34
N ALA A 10 -50.98 23.81 51.41
CA ALA A 10 -50.91 24.78 50.32
C ALA A 10 -49.48 25.28 50.06
N SER A 11 -48.68 25.51 51.11
CA SER A 11 -47.27 25.91 50.93
C SER A 11 -46.43 24.78 50.35
N TRP A 12 -46.66 23.52 50.74
CA TRP A 12 -45.96 22.36 50.18
C TRP A 12 -46.25 22.15 48.70
N LEU A 13 -47.51 22.29 48.28
CA LEU A 13 -47.91 22.21 46.87
C LEU A 13 -47.36 23.36 46.04
N ALA A 14 -47.27 24.57 46.62
CA ALA A 14 -46.61 25.71 45.97
C ALA A 14 -45.10 25.45 45.77
N TRP A 15 -44.41 24.90 46.77
CA TRP A 15 -43.00 24.53 46.66
C TRP A 15 -42.75 23.41 45.64
N LEU A 16 -43.63 22.40 45.56
CA LEU A 16 -43.55 21.35 44.54
C LEU A 16 -43.85 21.89 43.13
N GLY A 17 -44.80 22.82 43.00
CA GLY A 17 -45.09 23.49 41.72
C GLY A 17 -43.92 24.34 41.24
N VAL A 18 -43.28 25.11 42.12
CA VAL A 18 -42.08 25.90 41.81
C VAL A 18 -40.91 24.97 41.48
N ALA A 19 -40.68 23.91 42.24
CA ALA A 19 -39.63 22.93 41.96
C ALA A 19 -39.84 22.20 40.63
N GLY A 20 -41.09 21.85 40.30
CA GLY A 20 -41.46 21.24 39.02
C GLY A 20 -41.30 22.18 37.83
N LEU A 21 -41.63 23.47 38.00
CA LEU A 21 -41.50 24.49 36.94
C LEU A 21 -40.04 24.88 36.70
N VAL A 22 -39.25 24.96 37.77
CA VAL A 22 -37.78 25.14 37.70
C VAL A 22 -37.14 23.89 37.08
N GLY A 23 -37.56 22.69 37.47
CA GLY A 23 -37.10 21.44 36.85
C GLY A 23 -37.45 21.34 35.37
N ALA A 24 -38.66 21.74 34.97
CA ALA A 24 -39.13 21.70 33.58
C ALA A 24 -38.46 22.74 32.66
N THR A 25 -37.89 23.81 33.22
CA THR A 25 -37.17 24.84 32.46
C THR A 25 -35.66 24.62 32.47
N VAL A 26 -35.10 24.16 33.60
CA VAL A 26 -33.67 23.87 33.73
C VAL A 26 -33.30 22.55 33.04
N ALA A 27 -34.14 21.51 33.11
CA ALA A 27 -33.86 20.23 32.46
C ALA A 27 -33.65 20.34 30.92
N PRO A 28 -34.52 21.01 30.14
CA PRO A 28 -34.29 21.13 28.70
C PRO A 28 -33.07 22.00 28.37
N VAL A 29 -32.79 23.04 29.16
CA VAL A 29 -31.56 23.85 29.01
C VAL A 29 -30.32 23.01 29.28
N MET A 30 -30.32 22.21 30.34
CA MET A 30 -29.22 21.29 30.66
C MET A 30 -29.04 20.22 29.59
N ILE A 31 -30.12 19.66 29.04
CA ILE A 31 -30.05 18.69 27.93
C ILE A 31 -29.45 19.34 26.69
N LEU A 32 -29.86 20.55 26.33
CA LEU A 32 -29.29 21.29 25.18
C LEU A 32 -27.81 21.62 25.40
N LEU A 33 -27.42 22.02 26.60
CA LEU A 33 -26.01 22.23 26.94
C LEU A 33 -25.22 20.93 26.83
N LEU A 34 -25.74 19.81 27.32
CA LEU A 34 -25.07 18.50 27.28
C LEU A 34 -24.93 18.00 25.84
N VAL A 35 -25.96 18.14 25.00
CA VAL A 35 -25.92 17.83 23.56
C VAL A 35 -24.92 18.72 22.83
N GLY A 36 -24.90 20.03 23.13
CA GLY A 36 -23.93 20.97 22.58
C GLY A 36 -22.50 20.62 22.99
N LEU A 37 -22.29 20.20 24.24
CA LEU A 37 -20.98 19.79 24.76
C LEU A 37 -20.52 18.47 24.14
N CYS A 38 -21.42 17.51 23.94
CA CYS A 38 -21.15 16.27 23.20
C CYS A 38 -20.83 16.55 21.71
N ALA A 39 -21.57 17.44 21.05
CA ALA A 39 -21.31 17.84 19.67
C ALA A 39 -19.96 18.56 19.53
N CYS A 40 -19.61 19.44 20.47
CA CYS A 40 -18.31 20.08 20.53
C CYS A 40 -17.18 19.08 20.81
N GLY A 41 -17.40 18.09 21.69
CA GLY A 41 -16.44 17.01 21.94
C GLY A 41 -16.16 16.18 20.69
N LEU A 42 -17.22 15.73 20.00
CA LEU A 42 -17.11 15.00 18.74
C LEU A 42 -16.45 15.85 17.64
N GLY A 43 -16.79 17.13 17.54
CA GLY A 43 -16.16 18.06 16.58
C GLY A 43 -14.68 18.29 16.87
N ALA A 44 -14.29 18.39 18.15
CA ALA A 44 -12.88 18.55 18.55
C ALA A 44 -12.05 17.29 18.24
N GLU A 45 -12.62 16.10 18.48
CA GLU A 45 -11.99 14.83 18.12
C GLU A 45 -11.84 14.68 16.60
N GLU A 46 -12.85 15.09 15.83
CA GLU A 46 -12.81 15.01 14.37
C GLU A 46 -11.79 16.00 13.76
N VAL A 47 -11.68 17.21 14.31
CA VAL A 47 -10.63 18.17 13.91
C VAL A 47 -9.24 17.64 14.27
N GLY A 48 -9.09 17.02 15.44
CA GLY A 48 -7.85 16.37 15.86
C GLY A 48 -7.47 15.17 14.97
N TYR A 49 -8.45 14.37 14.57
CA TYR A 49 -8.29 13.26 13.63
C TYR A 49 -7.87 13.77 12.25
N ARG A 50 -8.59 14.77 11.69
CA ARG A 50 -8.25 15.37 10.39
C ARG A 50 -6.84 15.98 10.38
N ARG A 51 -6.41 16.62 11.47
CA ARG A 51 -5.06 17.18 11.58
C ARG A 51 -3.99 16.09 11.62
N ARG A 52 -4.21 15.02 12.40
CA ARG A 52 -3.31 13.85 12.45
C ARG A 52 -3.27 13.09 11.12
N ALA A 53 -4.42 12.89 10.48
CA ALA A 53 -4.55 12.25 9.18
C ALA A 53 -3.76 13.01 8.11
N ARG A 54 -3.93 14.35 8.00
CA ARG A 54 -3.14 15.17 7.07
C ARG A 54 -1.63 15.01 7.27
N GLY A 55 -1.18 15.00 8.52
CA GLY A 55 0.23 14.78 8.85
C GLY A 55 0.72 13.39 8.41
N TYR A 56 -0.08 12.34 8.64
CA TYR A 56 0.22 10.99 8.19
C TYR A 56 0.30 10.88 6.66
N PHE A 57 -0.72 11.35 5.94
CA PHE A 57 -0.77 11.27 4.47
C PHE A 57 0.32 12.13 3.80
N ALA A 58 0.70 13.26 4.39
CA ALA A 58 1.84 14.06 3.89
C ALA A 58 3.19 13.34 4.08
N ARG A 59 3.33 12.49 5.10
CA ARG A 59 4.52 11.62 5.26
C ARG A 59 4.46 10.43 4.30
N LEU A 60 3.29 9.83 4.15
CA LEU A 60 3.06 8.72 3.22
C LEU A 60 3.39 9.13 1.79
N HIS A 61 2.88 10.29 1.34
CA HIS A 61 3.16 10.82 0.01
C HIS A 61 4.67 11.04 -0.22
N ARG A 62 5.38 11.65 0.74
CA ARG A 62 6.84 11.83 0.64
C ARG A 62 7.59 10.51 0.61
N SER A 63 7.18 9.54 1.42
CA SER A 63 7.74 8.20 1.41
C SER A 63 7.53 7.51 0.06
N ALA A 64 6.31 7.58 -0.49
CA ALA A 64 5.97 7.02 -1.79
C ALA A 64 6.80 7.66 -2.93
N LEU A 65 6.99 8.98 -2.91
CA LEU A 65 7.87 9.67 -3.86
C LEU A 65 9.31 9.14 -3.80
N HIS A 66 9.91 9.07 -2.61
CA HIS A 66 11.26 8.56 -2.46
C HIS A 66 11.40 7.10 -2.92
N ARG A 67 10.41 6.26 -2.62
CA ARG A 67 10.40 4.85 -3.05
C ARG A 67 10.25 4.72 -4.57
N HIS A 68 9.40 5.54 -5.17
CA HIS A 68 9.22 5.60 -6.62
C HIS A 68 10.53 5.97 -7.33
N ASP A 69 11.14 7.08 -6.92
CA ASP A 69 12.37 7.57 -7.52
C ASP A 69 13.50 6.54 -7.31
N ALA A 70 13.62 5.93 -6.13
CA ALA A 70 14.62 4.88 -5.86
C ALA A 70 14.48 3.64 -6.77
N VAL A 71 13.25 3.25 -7.13
CA VAL A 71 13.06 2.12 -8.08
C VAL A 71 13.45 2.52 -9.50
N LEU A 72 13.12 3.74 -9.93
CA LEU A 72 13.51 4.24 -11.24
C LEU A 72 15.03 4.42 -11.35
N ASP A 73 15.68 4.95 -10.32
CA ASP A 73 17.13 5.07 -10.25
C ASP A 73 17.80 3.69 -10.32
N ALA A 74 17.33 2.71 -9.51
CA ALA A 74 17.86 1.35 -9.56
C ALA A 74 17.66 0.66 -10.92
N TRP A 75 16.56 0.97 -11.60
CA TRP A 75 16.30 0.49 -12.96
C TRP A 75 17.26 1.10 -13.97
N MET A 76 17.47 2.42 -13.92
CA MET A 76 18.42 3.13 -14.77
C MET A 76 19.86 2.67 -14.51
N ASP A 77 20.27 2.53 -13.25
CA ASP A 77 21.58 2.00 -12.86
C ASP A 77 21.83 0.61 -13.45
N MET A 78 20.82 -0.27 -13.46
CA MET A 78 20.96 -1.61 -14.05
C MET A 78 21.02 -1.61 -15.57
N ARG A 79 20.39 -0.63 -16.23
CA ARG A 79 20.48 -0.44 -17.69
C ARG A 79 21.83 0.15 -18.10
N GLU A 80 22.37 1.04 -17.28
CA GLU A 80 23.66 1.70 -17.50
C GLU A 80 24.86 0.84 -17.07
N ASP A 81 24.65 -0.15 -16.18
CA ASP A 81 25.65 -1.19 -15.92
C ASP A 81 26.09 -1.82 -17.24
N THR A 82 27.36 -2.21 -17.30
CA THR A 82 28.08 -2.73 -18.46
C THR A 82 27.14 -3.32 -19.52
N ALA A 83 26.81 -2.56 -20.57
CA ALA A 83 25.78 -2.92 -21.56
C ALA A 83 26.00 -4.29 -22.27
N SER A 84 27.17 -4.90 -22.05
CA SER A 84 27.48 -6.26 -22.45
C SER A 84 26.87 -7.35 -21.55
N ARG A 85 26.41 -7.01 -20.34
CA ARG A 85 25.84 -7.95 -19.38
C ARG A 85 24.43 -8.41 -19.80
N PRO A 86 24.11 -9.70 -19.64
CA PRO A 86 22.77 -10.23 -19.90
C PRO A 86 21.67 -9.50 -19.12
N SER A 87 21.92 -9.10 -17.87
CA SER A 87 20.97 -8.33 -17.05
C SER A 87 20.61 -6.98 -17.68
N ALA A 88 21.61 -6.16 -18.02
CA ALA A 88 21.41 -4.87 -18.65
C ALA A 88 20.59 -5.01 -19.96
N ARG A 89 20.94 -5.98 -20.81
CA ARG A 89 20.20 -6.26 -22.06
C ARG A 89 18.76 -6.71 -21.81
N LEU A 90 18.52 -7.55 -20.80
CA LEU A 90 17.17 -8.02 -20.49
C LEU A 90 16.30 -6.86 -20.01
N VAL A 91 16.86 -6.00 -19.16
CA VAL A 91 16.17 -4.86 -18.56
C VAL A 91 15.94 -3.72 -19.56
N ASP A 92 16.78 -3.62 -20.59
CA ASP A 92 16.63 -2.66 -21.69
C ASP A 92 15.66 -3.13 -22.79
N ASP A 93 15.56 -4.45 -23.02
CA ASP A 93 14.73 -5.02 -24.08
C ASP A 93 13.24 -5.07 -23.71
N VAL A 94 12.52 -3.99 -24.05
CA VAL A 94 11.07 -3.85 -23.84
C VAL A 94 10.25 -4.89 -24.65
N SER A 95 10.83 -5.55 -25.66
CA SER A 95 10.13 -6.64 -26.37
C SER A 95 9.98 -7.91 -25.50
N LYS A 96 10.77 -8.03 -24.42
CA LYS A 96 10.67 -9.15 -23.49
C LYS A 96 9.49 -8.95 -22.54
N LYS A 97 8.63 -9.97 -22.46
CA LYS A 97 7.49 -10.03 -21.52
C LYS A 97 7.78 -9.52 -20.10
N PRO A 98 8.86 -9.92 -19.40
CA PRO A 98 9.11 -9.42 -18.03
C PRO A 98 9.40 -7.92 -17.99
N THR A 99 10.07 -7.38 -19.01
CA THR A 99 10.44 -5.97 -19.10
C THR A 99 9.24 -5.12 -19.51
N ALA A 100 8.46 -5.58 -20.51
CA ALA A 100 7.19 -4.95 -20.89
C ALA A 100 6.25 -4.83 -19.68
N ALA A 101 6.07 -5.92 -18.92
CA ALA A 101 5.22 -5.91 -17.72
C ALA A 101 5.70 -4.93 -16.64
N PHE A 102 7.02 -4.76 -16.49
CA PHE A 102 7.58 -3.75 -15.58
C PHE A 102 7.31 -2.33 -16.09
N VAL A 103 7.54 -2.08 -17.39
CA VAL A 103 7.31 -0.77 -18.02
C VAL A 103 5.84 -0.36 -17.93
N ASP A 104 4.90 -1.29 -18.12
CA ASP A 104 3.46 -1.03 -17.95
C ASP A 104 3.12 -0.60 -16.52
N VAL A 105 3.70 -1.26 -15.52
CA VAL A 105 3.51 -0.90 -14.11
C VAL A 105 4.19 0.43 -13.76
N ALA A 106 5.37 0.70 -14.33
CA ALA A 106 6.06 1.97 -14.18
C ALA A 106 5.25 3.13 -14.77
N ALA A 107 4.68 2.95 -15.96
CA ALA A 107 3.78 3.92 -16.58
C ALA A 107 2.56 4.19 -15.69
N SER A 108 1.92 3.14 -15.16
CA SER A 108 0.80 3.28 -14.22
C SER A 108 1.20 4.03 -12.93
N ALA A 109 2.39 3.80 -12.39
CA ALA A 109 2.88 4.53 -11.23
C ALA A 109 3.17 6.01 -11.52
N VAL A 110 3.65 6.34 -12.73
CA VAL A 110 3.82 7.72 -13.21
C VAL A 110 2.46 8.41 -13.37
N ASP A 111 1.47 7.74 -13.96
CA ASP A 111 0.11 8.26 -14.10
C ASP A 111 -0.52 8.51 -12.72
N ALA A 112 -0.34 7.58 -11.78
CA ALA A 112 -0.80 7.75 -10.40
C ALA A 112 -0.10 8.92 -9.69
N ARG A 113 1.20 9.13 -9.93
CA ARG A 113 1.94 10.29 -9.43
C ARG A 113 1.36 11.60 -9.99
N ALA A 114 1.05 11.63 -11.28
CA ALA A 114 0.46 12.81 -11.94
C ALA A 114 -0.96 13.12 -11.44
N ALA A 115 -1.72 12.09 -11.05
CA ALA A 115 -3.08 12.22 -10.54
C ALA A 115 -3.17 12.59 -9.05
N VAL A 116 -2.09 12.45 -8.28
CA VAL A 116 -2.09 12.71 -6.83
C VAL A 116 -2.41 14.16 -6.49
N ARG A 117 -3.31 14.33 -5.53
CA ARG A 117 -3.56 15.60 -4.87
C ARG A 117 -3.13 15.48 -3.40
N PRO A 118 -2.10 16.23 -2.94
CA PRO A 118 -1.56 16.09 -1.57
C PRO A 118 -2.58 16.28 -0.43
N GLY A 119 -3.70 16.96 -0.70
CA GLY A 119 -4.80 17.15 0.25
C GLY A 119 -5.88 16.07 0.22
N ASP A 120 -5.84 15.15 -0.74
CA ASP A 120 -6.87 14.15 -1.00
C ASP A 120 -6.38 12.74 -0.63
N HIS A 121 -6.89 12.22 0.49
CA HIS A 121 -6.44 10.96 1.10
C HIS A 121 -6.54 9.73 0.18
N PRO A 122 -7.64 9.53 -0.57
CA PRO A 122 -7.76 8.41 -1.51
C PRO A 122 -6.72 8.47 -2.62
N SER A 123 -6.41 9.66 -3.16
CA SER A 123 -5.40 9.80 -4.21
C SER A 123 -4.00 9.43 -3.73
N VAL A 124 -3.64 9.82 -2.50
CA VAL A 124 -2.34 9.49 -1.89
C VAL A 124 -2.23 7.98 -1.61
N ALA A 125 -3.30 7.35 -1.14
CA ALA A 125 -3.33 5.91 -0.92
C ALA A 125 -3.22 5.12 -2.24
N ALA A 126 -3.95 5.53 -3.29
CA ALA A 126 -3.87 4.91 -4.61
C ALA A 126 -2.45 5.01 -5.21
N TYR A 127 -1.78 6.15 -5.02
CA TYR A 127 -0.39 6.29 -5.44
C TYR A 127 0.57 5.40 -4.64
N ASP A 128 0.39 5.30 -3.33
CA ASP A 128 1.20 4.41 -2.50
C ASP A 128 1.06 2.94 -2.95
N GLU A 129 -0.17 2.50 -3.26
CA GLU A 129 -0.44 1.17 -3.83
C GLU A 129 0.23 0.96 -5.19
N ALA A 130 0.19 1.96 -6.08
CA ALA A 130 0.88 1.91 -7.37
C ALA A 130 2.40 1.79 -7.20
N VAL A 131 2.99 2.52 -6.25
CA VAL A 131 4.43 2.41 -5.93
C VAL A 131 4.77 1.04 -5.35
N VAL A 132 3.92 0.46 -4.50
CA VAL A 132 4.11 -0.91 -3.99
C VAL A 132 4.04 -1.94 -5.14
N ALA A 133 3.14 -1.77 -6.10
CA ALA A 133 3.08 -2.61 -7.29
C ALA A 133 4.37 -2.48 -8.12
N LEU A 134 4.86 -1.25 -8.30
CA LEU A 134 6.11 -0.96 -8.97
C LEU A 134 7.29 -1.65 -8.30
N GLU A 135 7.47 -1.50 -6.98
CA GLU A 135 8.55 -2.17 -6.22
C GLU A 135 8.51 -3.70 -6.39
N ARG A 136 7.31 -4.30 -6.35
CA ARG A 136 7.15 -5.75 -6.52
C ARG A 136 7.52 -6.18 -7.94
N SER A 137 7.11 -5.41 -8.95
CA SER A 137 7.45 -5.67 -10.34
C SER A 137 8.96 -5.55 -10.58
N TRP A 138 9.59 -4.52 -10.00
CA TRP A 138 11.04 -4.33 -10.04
C TRP A 138 11.79 -5.50 -9.42
N ARG A 139 11.46 -5.92 -8.20
CA ARG A 139 12.11 -7.07 -7.55
C ARG A 139 11.97 -8.38 -8.34
N ARG A 140 10.90 -8.55 -9.12
CA ARG A 140 10.74 -9.72 -10.00
C ARG A 140 11.68 -9.60 -11.20
N LEU A 141 11.71 -8.43 -11.84
CA LEU A 141 12.60 -8.16 -12.97
C LEU A 141 14.07 -8.28 -12.57
N GLU A 142 14.47 -7.64 -11.47
CA GLU A 142 15.82 -7.65 -10.90
C GLU A 142 16.30 -9.09 -10.63
N ARG A 143 15.49 -9.92 -9.98
CA ARG A 143 15.84 -11.33 -9.74
C ARG A 143 16.04 -12.10 -11.04
N ARG A 144 15.21 -11.84 -12.05
CA ARG A 144 15.31 -12.50 -13.35
C ARG A 144 16.55 -12.02 -14.11
N ALA A 145 16.86 -10.73 -14.08
CA ALA A 145 18.05 -10.16 -14.67
C ALA A 145 19.33 -10.74 -14.02
N ARG A 146 19.41 -10.73 -12.69
CA ARG A 146 20.56 -11.32 -11.96
C ARG A 146 20.70 -12.82 -12.18
N SER A 147 19.60 -13.56 -12.36
CA SER A 147 19.66 -14.98 -12.70
C SER A 147 20.26 -15.22 -14.10
N ALA A 148 20.05 -14.28 -15.04
CA ALA A 148 20.66 -14.36 -16.37
C ALA A 148 22.18 -14.14 -16.30
N ASP A 149 22.64 -13.20 -15.47
CA ASP A 149 24.07 -13.00 -15.21
C ASP A 149 24.70 -14.23 -14.57
N ALA A 150 24.08 -14.78 -13.52
CA ALA A 150 24.59 -15.96 -12.84
C ALA A 150 24.74 -17.17 -13.78
N LEU A 151 23.82 -17.34 -14.74
CA LEU A 151 23.91 -18.40 -15.74
C LEU A 151 25.03 -18.14 -16.75
N ASP A 152 25.23 -16.89 -17.18
CA ASP A 152 26.31 -16.55 -18.11
C ASP A 152 27.69 -16.66 -17.43
N ASP A 153 27.81 -16.22 -16.19
CA ASP A 153 29.02 -16.37 -15.37
C ASP A 153 29.35 -17.83 -15.12
N ALA A 154 28.35 -18.66 -14.78
CA ALA A 154 28.54 -20.10 -14.62
C ALA A 154 28.96 -20.77 -15.95
N ARG A 155 28.41 -20.32 -17.08
CA ARG A 155 28.80 -20.80 -18.41
C ARG A 155 30.25 -20.43 -18.74
N ARG A 156 30.65 -19.17 -18.51
CA ARG A 156 32.04 -18.69 -18.71
C ARG A 156 33.01 -19.45 -17.82
N TRP A 157 32.69 -19.56 -16.53
CA TRP A 157 33.49 -20.33 -15.56
C TRP A 157 33.66 -21.79 -16.00
N GLY A 158 32.60 -22.41 -16.51
CA GLY A 158 32.63 -23.77 -17.03
C GLY A 158 33.53 -23.91 -18.26
N LEU A 159 33.39 -22.99 -19.23
CA LEU A 159 34.23 -22.98 -20.43
C LEU A 159 35.72 -22.75 -20.11
N ASP A 160 36.03 -21.92 -19.12
CA ASP A 160 37.42 -21.62 -18.75
C ASP A 160 38.12 -22.77 -17.99
N ARG A 161 37.36 -23.69 -17.36
CA ARG A 161 37.90 -24.74 -16.49
C ARG A 161 37.68 -26.17 -16.97
N LEU A 162 36.71 -26.41 -17.84
CA LEU A 162 36.45 -27.76 -18.35
C LEU A 162 37.32 -28.02 -19.58
N PRO A 163 38.08 -29.13 -19.63
CA PRO A 163 38.73 -29.55 -20.86
C PRO A 163 37.66 -29.77 -21.94
N ASP A 164 37.95 -29.41 -23.20
CA ASP A 164 36.97 -29.35 -24.29
C ASP A 164 36.10 -30.62 -24.45
N GLY A 165 36.62 -31.79 -24.06
CA GLY A 165 35.88 -33.06 -24.05
C GLY A 165 34.81 -33.22 -22.96
N ALA A 166 34.95 -32.56 -21.80
CA ALA A 166 33.99 -32.64 -20.70
C ALA A 166 32.76 -31.74 -20.91
N THR A 167 32.94 -30.59 -21.55
CA THR A 167 31.85 -29.73 -22.04
C THR A 167 30.98 -30.42 -23.07
N ALA A 168 31.57 -31.21 -23.97
CA ALA A 168 30.82 -31.99 -24.96
C ALA A 168 29.96 -33.09 -24.32
N ALA A 169 30.44 -33.71 -23.24
CA ALA A 169 29.70 -34.73 -22.49
C ALA A 169 28.52 -34.15 -21.68
N LEU A 170 28.62 -32.90 -21.21
CA LEU A 170 27.58 -32.23 -20.40
C LEU A 170 26.60 -31.39 -21.22
N ALA A 171 26.96 -31.01 -22.46
CA ALA A 171 26.09 -30.29 -23.40
C ALA A 171 24.66 -30.86 -23.55
N PRO A 172 24.43 -32.18 -23.64
CA PRO A 172 23.08 -32.74 -23.74
C PRO A 172 22.25 -32.59 -22.45
N LEU A 173 22.88 -32.39 -21.27
CA LEU A 173 22.17 -32.28 -19.99
C LEU A 173 21.71 -30.84 -19.68
N PHE A 174 22.39 -29.83 -20.25
CA PHE A 174 22.04 -28.42 -20.10
C PHE A 174 20.57 -28.07 -20.40
N PRO A 175 19.98 -28.49 -21.54
CA PRO A 175 18.58 -28.17 -21.84
C PRO A 175 17.62 -28.83 -20.85
N VAL A 176 17.94 -30.02 -20.32
CA VAL A 176 17.11 -30.74 -19.34
C VAL A 176 17.11 -30.00 -18.00
N VAL A 177 18.28 -29.61 -17.50
CA VAL A 177 18.41 -28.83 -16.26
C VAL A 177 17.72 -27.47 -16.39
N ARG A 178 17.88 -26.81 -17.55
CA ARG A 178 17.21 -25.53 -17.84
C ARG A 178 15.70 -25.67 -17.88
N ALA A 179 15.17 -26.73 -18.50
CA ALA A 179 13.74 -27.00 -18.55
C ALA A 179 13.17 -27.29 -17.15
N ALA A 180 13.89 -28.08 -16.33
CA ALA A 180 13.50 -28.37 -14.96
C ALA A 180 13.49 -27.12 -14.07
N ALA A 181 14.52 -26.27 -14.17
CA ALA A 181 14.59 -25.01 -13.44
C ALA A 181 13.48 -24.03 -13.85
N GLN A 182 13.21 -23.93 -15.15
CA GLN A 182 12.13 -23.09 -15.67
C GLN A 182 10.74 -23.60 -15.23
N ALA A 183 10.53 -24.93 -15.21
CA ALA A 183 9.30 -25.54 -14.72
C ALA A 183 9.10 -25.30 -13.21
N ALA A 184 10.16 -25.43 -12.41
CA ALA A 184 10.14 -25.13 -10.98
C ALA A 184 9.84 -23.63 -10.72
N TRP A 185 10.43 -22.74 -11.52
CA TRP A 185 10.18 -21.31 -11.43
C TRP A 185 8.72 -20.96 -11.78
N ASN A 186 8.19 -21.49 -12.89
CA ASN A 186 6.81 -21.28 -13.29
C ASN A 186 5.83 -21.84 -12.23
N ALA A 187 6.14 -22.99 -11.63
CA ALA A 187 5.32 -23.57 -10.56
C ALA A 187 5.34 -22.70 -9.28
N ALA A 188 6.48 -22.11 -8.93
CA ALA A 188 6.57 -21.15 -7.84
C ALA A 188 5.78 -19.87 -8.14
N GLU A 189 5.89 -19.35 -9.37
CA GLU A 189 5.19 -18.13 -9.80
C GLU A 189 3.67 -18.31 -9.80
N ASN A 190 3.17 -19.48 -10.22
CA ASN A 190 1.75 -19.83 -10.19
C ASN A 190 1.19 -19.99 -8.75
N ARG A 191 2.02 -20.38 -7.77
CA ARG A 191 1.60 -20.47 -6.36
C ARG A 191 1.37 -19.11 -5.70
N PHE A 192 1.96 -18.05 -6.24
CA PHE A 192 1.83 -16.68 -5.73
C PHE A 192 1.05 -15.76 -6.68
N ALA A 193 0.45 -16.30 -7.74
CA ALA A 193 -0.49 -15.57 -8.56
C ALA A 193 -1.79 -15.36 -7.76
N PRO A 194 -2.34 -14.13 -7.71
CA PRO A 194 -3.62 -13.90 -7.07
C PRO A 194 -4.68 -14.79 -7.74
N ARG A 195 -5.43 -15.52 -6.93
CA ARG A 195 -6.54 -16.36 -7.37
C ARG A 195 -7.57 -15.42 -8.00
N THR A 196 -7.59 -15.34 -9.32
CA THR A 196 -8.68 -14.66 -10.04
C THR A 196 -9.94 -15.48 -9.80
N ASP A 197 -10.87 -14.93 -9.02
CA ASP A 197 -12.22 -15.43 -8.77
C ASP A 197 -13.06 -15.40 -10.06
N GLU A 198 -12.66 -16.18 -11.06
CA GLU A 198 -13.45 -16.46 -12.27
C GLU A 198 -13.81 -17.94 -12.34
N GLN A 199 -14.36 -18.47 -11.25
CA GLN A 199 -15.17 -19.70 -11.29
C GLN A 199 -16.34 -19.58 -10.30
N ARG A 200 -17.25 -18.65 -10.59
CA ARG A 200 -18.66 -18.77 -10.24
C ARG A 200 -19.46 -18.71 -11.53
N VAL A 201 -19.66 -19.87 -12.15
CA VAL A 201 -20.80 -20.19 -13.01
C VAL A 201 -21.35 -21.50 -12.49
#